data_AF-A0A8T2QF67-F1
#
_entry.id   AF-A0A8T2QF67-F1
#
_cell.length_a   1.000
_cell.length_b   1.000
_cell.length_c   1.000
_cell.angle_alpha   90.00
_cell.angle_beta   90.00
_cell.angle_gamma   90.00
#
_symmetry.space_group_name_H-M   'P 1'
#
loop_
_entity.id
_entity.type
_entity.pdbx_description
1 polymer ?
#
loop_
_entity_poly.entity_id
_entity_poly.type
_entity_poly.pdbx_seq_one_letter_code
_entity_poly.pdbx_strand_id
1 'polypeptide(L)'
;MWGPVAQIWTNYINPANIRGLSVSTILLAMIGNGLMLPRALFTRDLMWFTGASWGTLLQGWAILVTMYMNKCIPKPLFWGAGVGLAFWLGMMLATDAKVYSLSSPLSPLRELFFGRIPAKSD
;
A
#
# COMPACT_ATOMS: atom_id res chain seq x y z
N MET A 1 3.69 8.64 -10.92
CA MET A 1 2.47 9.47 -10.73
C MET A 1 2.71 10.42 -9.55
N TRP A 2 2.96 11.70 -9.81
CA TRP A 2 3.39 12.66 -8.78
C TRP A 2 2.25 13.36 -8.02
N GLY A 3 0.99 13.18 -8.46
CA GLY A 3 -0.19 13.81 -7.84
C GLY A 3 -0.29 13.66 -6.32
N PRO A 4 -0.09 12.45 -5.75
CA PRO A 4 -0.12 12.27 -4.30
C PRO A 4 0.98 13.04 -3.56
N VAL A 5 2.18 13.13 -4.16
CA VAL A 5 3.32 13.86 -3.58
C VAL A 5 3.03 15.36 -3.56
N ALA A 6 2.47 15.89 -4.66
CA ALA A 6 2.04 17.28 -4.73
C ALA A 6 0.92 17.58 -3.72
N GLN A 7 -0.01 16.64 -3.50
CA GLN A 7 -1.05 16.76 -2.47
C GLN A 7 -0.46 16.78 -1.06
N ILE A 8 0.46 15.86 -0.73
CA ILE A 8 1.15 15.84 0.57
C ILE A 8 1.90 17.15 0.81
N TRP A 9 2.63 17.63 -0.21
CA TRP A 9 3.37 18.89 -0.15
C TRP A 9 2.44 20.10 0.04
N THR A 10 1.32 20.15 -0.68
CA THR A 10 0.32 21.22 -0.55
C THR A 10 -0.36 21.18 0.82
N ASN A 11 -0.63 19.99 1.35
CA ASN A 11 -1.19 19.80 2.69
C ASN A 11 -0.22 20.29 3.78
N TYR A 12 1.09 20.13 3.57
CA TYR A 12 2.11 20.62 4.49
C TYR A 12 2.19 22.16 4.51
N ILE A 13 2.10 22.80 3.35
CA ILE A 13 2.19 24.26 3.22
C ILE A 13 0.87 24.96 3.62
N ASN A 14 -0.28 24.39 3.25
CA ASN A 14 -1.60 24.97 3.45
C ASN A 14 -2.56 24.01 4.16
N PRO A 15 -2.48 23.90 5.50
CA PRO A 15 -3.27 22.95 6.27
C PRO A 15 -4.79 23.22 6.23
N ALA A 16 -5.22 24.41 5.83
CA ALA A 16 -6.64 24.74 5.65
C ALA A 16 -7.32 23.92 4.54
N ASN A 17 -6.57 23.50 3.51
CA ASN A 17 -7.11 22.76 2.36
C ASN A 17 -7.46 21.31 2.70
N ILE A 18 -6.93 20.80 3.82
CA ILE A 18 -7.08 19.41 4.27
C ILE A 18 -8.52 19.11 4.72
N ARG A 19 -9.25 20.12 5.21
CA ARG A 19 -10.65 19.96 5.62
C ARG A 19 -11.59 19.65 4.46
N GLY A 20 -11.20 19.98 3.23
CA GLY A 20 -11.95 19.67 2.01
C GLY A 20 -11.66 18.26 1.46
N LEU A 21 -10.65 17.56 1.96
CA LEU A 21 -10.32 16.21 1.51
C LEU A 21 -11.24 15.18 2.16
N SER A 22 -11.97 14.45 1.31
CA SER A 22 -12.83 13.34 1.74
C SER A 22 -12.00 12.15 2.20
N VAL A 23 -12.05 11.85 3.49
CA VAL A 23 -11.43 10.67 4.10
C VAL A 23 -11.92 9.39 3.42
N SER A 24 -13.21 9.33 3.08
CA SER A 24 -13.84 8.19 2.42
C SER A 24 -13.21 7.92 1.05
N THR A 25 -12.90 8.97 0.29
CA THR A 25 -12.27 8.84 -1.03
C THR A 25 -10.84 8.32 -0.92
N ILE A 26 -10.09 8.77 0.09
CA ILE A 26 -8.72 8.31 0.34
C ILE A 26 -8.71 6.84 0.77
N LEU A 27 -9.62 6.45 1.68
CA LEU A 27 -9.76 5.05 2.10
C LEU A 27 -10.17 4.14 0.94
N LEU A 28 -11.12 4.58 0.13
CA LEU A 28 -11.55 3.82 -1.06
C LEU A 28 -10.41 3.68 -2.07
N ALA A 29 -9.64 4.75 -2.32
CA ALA A 29 -8.47 4.71 -3.18
C ALA A 29 -7.38 3.77 -2.62
N MET A 30 -7.16 3.78 -1.31
CA MET A 30 -6.22 2.88 -0.64
C MET A 30 -6.63 1.42 -0.78
N ILE A 31 -7.91 1.11 -0.55
CA ILE A 31 -8.46 -0.25 -0.70
C ILE A 31 -8.39 -0.69 -2.15
N GLY A 32 -8.79 0.15 -3.10
CA GLY A 32 -8.76 -0.16 -4.54
C GLY A 32 -7.35 -0.52 -5.03
N ASN A 33 -6.34 0.28 -4.66
CA ASN A 33 -4.95 -0.02 -4.98
C ASN A 33 -4.43 -1.25 -4.21
N GLY A 34 -4.83 -1.41 -2.94
CA GLY A 34 -4.45 -2.55 -2.11
C GLY A 34 -4.98 -3.89 -2.64
N LEU A 35 -6.18 -3.91 -3.21
CA LEU A 35 -6.78 -5.09 -3.84
C LEU A 35 -6.07 -5.49 -5.15
N MET A 36 -5.37 -4.56 -5.80
CA MET A 36 -4.58 -4.85 -7.01
C MET A 36 -3.20 -5.46 -6.70
N LEU A 37 -2.70 -5.29 -5.48
CA LEU A 37 -1.38 -5.80 -5.08
C LEU A 37 -1.28 -7.34 -5.17
N PRO A 38 -2.24 -8.16 -4.67
CA PRO A 38 -2.18 -9.61 -4.77
C PRO A 38 -2.06 -10.11 -6.21
N ARG A 39 -2.82 -9.51 -7.14
CA ARG A 39 -2.73 -9.82 -8.57
C ARG A 39 -1.33 -9.51 -9.11
N ALA A 40 -0.79 -8.34 -8.77
CA ALA A 40 0.53 -7.92 -9.24
C ALA A 40 1.64 -8.87 -8.78
N LEU A 41 1.57 -9.29 -7.51
CA LEU A 41 2.53 -10.19 -6.90
C LEU A 41 2.42 -11.60 -7.50
N PHE A 42 1.21 -12.11 -7.71
CA PHE A 42 0.99 -13.43 -8.28
C PHE A 42 1.56 -13.54 -9.71
N THR A 43 1.33 -12.54 -10.55
CA THR A 43 1.87 -12.52 -11.92
C THR A 43 3.34 -12.11 -11.98
N ARG A 44 3.94 -11.75 -10.83
CA ARG A 44 5.30 -11.19 -10.71
C ARG A 44 5.54 -9.96 -11.59
N ASP A 45 4.53 -9.12 -11.71
CA ASP A 45 4.59 -7.88 -12.48
C ASP A 45 5.09 -6.73 -11.60
N LEU A 46 6.39 -6.42 -11.72
CA LEU A 46 7.04 -5.32 -11.01
C LEU A 46 6.45 -3.95 -11.34
N MET A 47 6.08 -3.71 -12.59
CA MET A 47 5.56 -2.41 -13.02
C MET A 47 4.19 -2.16 -12.37
N TRP A 48 3.33 -3.18 -12.37
CA TRP A 48 2.01 -3.09 -11.73
C TRP A 48 2.12 -3.06 -10.21
N PHE A 49 3.03 -3.84 -9.62
CA PHE A 49 3.25 -3.86 -8.17
C PHE A 49 3.75 -2.53 -7.63
N THR A 50 4.72 -1.91 -8.30
CA THR A 50 5.25 -0.60 -7.89
C THR A 50 4.18 0.49 -8.02
N GLY A 51 3.38 0.49 -9.09
CA GLY A 51 2.26 1.42 -9.26
C GLY A 51 1.18 1.28 -8.19
N ALA A 52 0.73 0.05 -7.93
CA ALA A 52 -0.27 -0.22 -6.89
C ALA A 52 0.28 0.05 -5.48
N SER A 53 1.56 -0.25 -5.22
CA SER A 53 2.22 0.07 -3.95
C SER A 53 2.32 1.58 -3.74
N TRP A 54 2.67 2.32 -4.81
CA TRP A 54 2.72 3.77 -4.80
C TRP A 54 1.36 4.39 -4.47
N GLY A 55 0.27 3.92 -5.10
CA GLY A 55 -1.09 4.35 -4.80
C GLY A 55 -1.53 4.01 -3.38
N THR A 56 -1.25 2.80 -2.92
CA THR A 56 -1.67 2.35 -1.58
C THR A 56 -0.94 3.12 -0.47
N LEU A 57 0.39 3.28 -0.59
CA LEU A 57 1.22 3.89 0.45
C LEU A 57 1.22 5.41 0.41
N LEU A 58 1.37 6.02 -0.76
CA LEU A 58 1.47 7.49 -0.85
C LEU A 58 0.12 8.16 -1.00
N GLN A 59 -0.74 7.71 -1.92
CA GLN A 59 -2.07 8.30 -2.08
C GLN A 59 -3.03 7.91 -0.96
N GLY A 60 -2.96 6.67 -0.50
CA GLY A 60 -3.76 6.19 0.63
C GLY A 60 -3.17 6.63 1.97
N TRP A 61 -2.16 5.89 2.43
CA TRP A 61 -1.67 5.99 3.80
C TRP A 61 -1.00 7.34 4.12
N ALA A 62 -0.11 7.86 3.27
CA ALA A 62 0.61 9.11 3.56
C ALA A 62 -0.31 10.34 3.58
N ILE A 63 -1.32 10.42 2.70
CA ILE A 63 -2.34 11.46 2.80
C ILE A 63 -3.12 11.31 4.12
N LEU A 64 -3.48 10.09 4.52
CA LEU A 64 -4.14 9.81 5.81
C LEU A 64 -3.30 10.25 7.02
N VAL A 65 -1.97 10.08 6.96
CA VAL A 65 -1.01 10.60 7.97
C VAL A 65 -1.08 12.14 8.03
N THR A 66 -1.04 12.83 6.89
CA THR A 66 -1.14 14.31 6.90
C THR A 66 -2.47 14.80 7.47
N MET A 67 -3.57 14.10 7.20
CA MET A 67 -4.87 14.42 7.79
C MET A 67 -4.92 14.16 9.30
N TYR A 68 -4.24 13.10 9.77
CA TYR A 68 -4.10 12.80 11.19
C TYR A 68 -3.29 13.88 11.93
N MET A 69 -2.16 14.32 11.36
CA MET A 69 -1.35 15.41 11.91
C MET A 69 -2.13 16.72 12.05
N ASN A 70 -3.03 16.99 11.11
CA ASN A 70 -3.88 18.18 11.11
C ASN A 70 -5.20 18.02 11.91
N LYS A 71 -5.33 16.94 12.70
CA LYS A 71 -6.50 16.62 13.53
C LYS A 71 -7.83 16.55 12.75
N CYS A 72 -7.79 16.24 11.46
CA CYS A 72 -8.98 16.11 10.62
C CYS A 72 -9.62 14.71 10.70
N ILE A 73 -8.93 13.73 11.30
CA ILE A 73 -9.36 12.33 11.39
C ILE A 73 -9.35 11.86 12.85
N PRO A 74 -10.35 11.08 13.30
CA PRO A 74 -10.32 10.45 14.62
C PRO A 74 -9.22 9.37 14.72
N LYS A 75 -8.50 9.38 15.85
CA LYS A 75 -7.47 8.38 16.20
C LYS A 75 -7.82 6.91 15.86
N PRO A 76 -9.01 6.38 16.22
CA PRO A 76 -9.35 4.99 15.92
C PRO A 76 -9.41 4.68 14.42
N LEU A 77 -9.82 5.63 13.58
CA LEU A 77 -9.88 5.43 12.13
C LEU A 77 -8.47 5.34 11.53
N PHE A 78 -7.55 6.19 11.97
CA PHE A 78 -6.16 6.17 11.52
C PHE A 78 -5.46 4.85 11.88
N TRP A 79 -5.56 4.43 13.14
CA TRP A 79 -4.96 3.18 13.60
C TRP A 79 -5.64 1.96 12.97
N GLY A 80 -6.97 1.96 12.86
CA GLY A 80 -7.71 0.88 12.20
C GLY A 80 -7.31 0.72 10.73
N ALA A 81 -7.19 1.83 10.00
CA ALA A 81 -6.70 1.82 8.62
C ALA A 81 -5.25 1.33 8.51
N GLY A 82 -4.37 1.76 9.41
CA GLY A 82 -2.96 1.33 9.43
C GLY A 82 -2.79 -0.15 9.74
N VAL A 83 -3.48 -0.65 10.78
CA VAL A 83 -3.47 -2.08 11.15
C VAL A 83 -4.11 -2.93 10.05
N GLY A 84 -5.25 -2.50 9.50
CA GLY A 84 -5.92 -3.19 8.40
C GLY A 84 -5.02 -3.29 7.16
N LEU A 85 -4.31 -2.21 6.81
CA LEU A 85 -3.36 -2.21 5.70
C LEU A 85 -2.18 -3.16 5.97
N ALA A 86 -1.57 -3.10 7.15
CA ALA A 86 -0.46 -3.97 7.52
C ALA A 86 -0.88 -5.45 7.50
N PHE A 87 -2.07 -5.75 8.05
CA PHE A 87 -2.65 -7.08 8.00
C PHE A 87 -2.91 -7.55 6.58
N TRP A 88 -3.47 -6.69 5.73
CA TRP A 88 -3.72 -6.99 4.31
C TRP A 88 -2.43 -7.33 3.54
N LEU A 89 -1.40 -6.50 3.69
CA LEU A 89 -0.10 -6.73 3.05
C LEU A 89 0.56 -8.02 3.56
N GLY A 90 0.50 -8.27 4.86
CA GLY A 90 1.02 -9.51 5.45
C GLY A 90 0.28 -10.76 4.96
N MET A 91 -1.06 -10.72 4.92
CA MET A 91 -1.90 -11.81 4.41
C MET A 91 -1.62 -12.09 2.93
N MET A 92 -1.48 -11.05 2.12
CA MET A 92 -1.13 -11.17 0.71
C MET A 92 0.21 -11.89 0.53
N LEU A 93 1.25 -11.46 1.24
CA LEU A 93 2.57 -12.07 1.18
C LEU A 93 2.58 -13.53 1.66
N ALA A 94 1.87 -13.81 2.77
CA ALA A 94 1.76 -15.16 3.31
C ALA A 94 0.99 -16.10 2.38
N THR A 95 -0.04 -15.59 1.69
CA THR A 95 -0.83 -16.37 0.72
C THR A 95 0.01 -16.71 -0.51
N ASP A 96 0.75 -15.75 -1.06
CA ASP A 96 1.65 -15.98 -2.20
C ASP A 96 2.75 -16.99 -1.84
N ALA A 97 3.37 -16.84 -0.66
CA ALA A 97 4.39 -17.78 -0.18
C ALA A 97 3.86 -19.21 -0.03
N LYS A 98 2.61 -19.39 0.42
CA LYS A 98 1.97 -20.71 0.50
C LYS A 98 1.69 -21.31 -0.88
N VAL A 99 1.25 -20.50 -1.85
CA VAL A 99 0.93 -20.98 -3.21
C VAL A 99 2.18 -21.43 -3.96
N TYR A 100 3.30 -20.73 -3.78
CA TYR A 100 4.59 -21.09 -4.39
C TYR A 100 5.46 -22.00 -3.52
N SER A 101 4.96 -22.50 -2.39
CA SER A 101 5.70 -23.34 -1.43
C SER A 101 7.07 -22.75 -1.02
N LEU A 102 7.13 -21.43 -0.85
CA LEU A 102 8.35 -20.71 -0.52
C LEU A 102 8.64 -20.81 0.99
N SER A 103 9.92 -20.96 1.33
CA SER A 103 10.39 -21.12 2.72
C SER A 103 10.19 -19.88 3.61
N SER A 104 9.85 -18.71 3.05
CA SER A 104 9.68 -17.46 3.80
C SER A 104 8.59 -16.56 3.19
N PRO A 105 7.81 -15.83 4.02
CA PRO A 105 6.81 -14.86 3.57
C PRO A 105 7.39 -13.63 2.87
N LEU A 106 8.71 -13.40 2.92
CA LEU A 106 9.37 -12.31 2.18
C LEU A 106 10.00 -12.77 0.86
N SER A 107 10.09 -14.08 0.62
CA SER A 107 10.59 -14.64 -0.63
C SER A 107 9.80 -14.18 -1.87
N PRO A 108 8.47 -13.99 -1.83
CA PRO A 108 7.72 -13.42 -2.96
C PRO A 108 8.23 -12.05 -3.41
N LEU A 109 8.54 -11.14 -2.47
CA LEU A 109 9.09 -9.82 -2.79
C LEU A 109 10.50 -9.95 -3.38
N ARG A 110 11.30 -10.86 -2.84
CA ARG A 110 12.66 -11.10 -3.36
C ARG A 110 12.62 -11.61 -4.79
N GLU A 111 11.77 -12.58 -5.08
CA GLU A 111 11.62 -13.10 -6.45
C GLU A 111 10.98 -12.08 -7.40
N LEU A 112 10.13 -11.18 -6.89
CA LEU A 112 9.58 -10.08 -7.67
C LEU A 112 10.69 -9.11 -8.10
N PHE A 113 11.57 -8.68 -7.19
CA PHE A 113 12.63 -7.70 -7.49
C PHE A 113 13.85 -8.28 -8.20
N PHE A 114 14.23 -9.53 -7.90
CA PHE A 114 15.46 -10.15 -8.41
C PHE A 114 15.21 -11.19 -9.51
N GLY A 115 13.95 -11.40 -9.89
CA GLY A 115 13.55 -12.47 -10.81
C GLY A 115 13.43 -13.82 -10.10
N ARG A 116 12.80 -14.79 -10.79
CA ARG A 116 12.55 -16.13 -10.27
C ARG A 116 13.89 -16.83 -10.02
N ILE A 117 14.21 -17.11 -8.76
CA ILE A 117 15.38 -17.92 -8.41
C ILE A 117 15.02 -19.35 -8.77
N PRO A 118 15.82 -20.08 -9.59
CA PRO A 118 15.52 -21.47 -9.91
C PRO A 118 15.39 -22.25 -8.60
N ALA A 119 14.26 -22.93 -8.43
CA ALA A 119 14.03 -23.81 -7.30
C ALA A 119 15.19 -24.81 -7.25
N LYS A 120 15.74 -25.02 -6.05
CA LYS A 120 16.70 -26.09 -5.81
C LYS A 120 16.00 -27.40 -6.19
N SER A 121 16.47 -28.03 -7.27
CA SER A 121 16.02 -29.35 -7.69
C SER A 121 16.49 -30.35 -6.65
N ASP A 122 15.55 -30.87 -5.87
CA ASP A 122 15.73 -32.11 -5.12
C ASP A 122 15.26 -33.30 -5.98
#